data_AF-A0A5M3WXD1-F1
#
_entry.id   AF-A0A5M3WXD1-F1
#
_cell.length_a   1.000
_cell.length_b   1.000
_cell.length_c   1.000
_cell.angle_alpha   90.00
_cell.angle_beta   90.00
_cell.angle_gamma   90.00
#
_symmetry.space_group_name_H-M   'P 1'
#
loop_
_entity.id
_entity.type
_entity.pdbx_description
1 polymer ?
#
loop_
_entity_poly.entity_id
_entity_poly.type
_entity_poly.pdbx_seq_one_letter_code
_entity_poly.pdbx_strand_id
1 'polypeptide(L)'
;MVNSDIALIRDYAEAVFRRGREPMEPFNFQPDWDDGPSKIKTYGDVITMPLPHDHPPLRPLAATATLPDTEGPWSFTSLATLLRMSYSTLCRRLEPNWNQDTLARVGYDHAVWGRGTASGGGLYPLEIYWVSGATGPLLPGVYHYVTGSHALERLLVGDLTERVRAATGHHPSACETDQFLLISVKFWKNAFKYNSFAYHVVTQDVGALLTSWELIARALRMPLRRVMWFADRALNDLLGLDTLGESVLAVVPLPWAGPGPDRVLNDAAPRVTKPAFERSRTVISFPTVEKVHLAALVDAGEARPDPEVARSAAPPAAPPAARPQEVPLPPPVELGMDLGEALAKRRSAFGGFAAAPPLTAAELGGVLRMATAARHYRADIHPAADPGPLTRLFVMVHRVAGVPTGGYVYLPERHALDPVEIDPDVREHMPSFLQGSYFLTNYNLDRVGAVVAITARLDPALAAFGKRGYRILNAEVGGLAQAGYLAATAAGVSCGAVLGLDNVTYNGVFHLDGTDERTFLFLLLGRGRTASAELDYRL
;
A
#
# COMPACT_ATOMS: atom_id res chain seq x y z
N MET A 1 -14.11 -26.35 -4.58
CA MET A 1 -13.85 -25.00 -5.12
C MET A 1 -12.99 -24.18 -4.17
N VAL A 2 -13.40 -23.94 -2.91
CA VAL A 2 -12.56 -23.18 -1.95
C VAL A 2 -11.13 -23.72 -1.79
N ASN A 3 -10.95 -25.04 -1.65
CA ASN A 3 -9.61 -25.65 -1.55
C ASN A 3 -8.77 -25.52 -2.83
N SER A 4 -9.40 -25.50 -4.01
CA SER A 4 -8.67 -25.31 -5.29
C SER A 4 -8.28 -23.84 -5.49
N ASP A 5 -9.11 -22.90 -5.05
CA ASP A 5 -8.82 -21.46 -5.14
C ASP A 5 -7.68 -21.06 -4.20
N ILE A 6 -7.67 -21.60 -2.97
CA ILE A 6 -6.56 -21.40 -2.02
C ILE A 6 -5.26 -21.96 -2.59
N ALA A 7 -5.29 -23.17 -3.17
CA ALA A 7 -4.11 -23.77 -3.80
C ALA A 7 -3.58 -22.90 -4.95
N LEU A 8 -4.46 -22.41 -5.84
CA LEU A 8 -4.08 -21.53 -6.94
C LEU A 8 -3.40 -20.23 -6.45
N ILE A 9 -3.92 -19.62 -5.39
CA ILE A 9 -3.36 -18.40 -4.81
C ILE A 9 -2.02 -18.67 -4.13
N ARG A 10 -1.88 -19.81 -3.44
CA ARG A 10 -0.60 -20.26 -2.88
C ARG A 10 0.44 -20.44 -3.98
N ASP A 11 0.09 -21.16 -5.05
CA ASP A 11 0.99 -21.42 -6.17
C ASP A 11 1.44 -20.12 -6.85
N TYR A 12 0.51 -19.18 -7.02
CA TYR A 12 0.83 -17.83 -7.50
C TYR A 12 1.84 -17.12 -6.57
N ALA A 13 1.59 -17.11 -5.26
CA ALA A 13 2.46 -16.45 -4.31
C ALA A 13 3.86 -17.07 -4.27
N GLU A 14 3.96 -18.40 -4.31
CA GLU A 14 5.24 -19.10 -4.38
C GLU A 14 6.00 -18.79 -5.68
N ALA A 15 5.31 -18.75 -6.82
CA ALA A 15 5.90 -18.32 -8.09
C ALA A 15 6.41 -16.88 -8.01
N VAL A 16 5.68 -15.99 -7.33
CA VAL A 16 6.13 -14.61 -7.06
C VAL A 16 7.41 -14.59 -6.22
N PHE A 17 7.49 -15.38 -5.14
CA PHE A 17 8.67 -15.40 -4.28
C PHE A 17 9.89 -16.00 -4.98
N ARG A 18 9.70 -16.89 -5.96
CA ARG A 18 10.80 -17.50 -6.72
C ARG A 18 11.13 -16.77 -8.02
N ARG A 19 10.36 -15.73 -8.38
CA ARG A 19 10.42 -15.07 -9.70
C ARG A 19 11.81 -14.58 -10.14
N GLY A 20 12.69 -14.32 -9.19
CA GLY A 20 14.06 -13.90 -9.43
C GLY A 20 14.98 -15.01 -9.95
N ARG A 21 14.66 -16.27 -9.60
CA ARG A 21 15.39 -17.47 -10.03
C ARG A 21 14.61 -18.26 -11.09
N GLU A 22 13.28 -18.26 -10.97
CA GLU A 22 12.34 -18.95 -11.85
C GLU A 22 11.39 -17.91 -12.45
N PRO A 23 11.69 -17.36 -13.65
CA PRO A 23 10.87 -16.31 -14.24
C PRO A 23 9.39 -16.70 -14.35
N MET A 24 8.49 -15.74 -14.18
CA MET A 24 7.06 -15.97 -14.39
C MET A 24 6.69 -15.73 -15.86
N GLU A 25 5.78 -16.53 -16.40
CA GLU A 25 5.22 -16.28 -17.73
C GLU A 25 4.45 -14.95 -17.80
N PRO A 26 4.47 -14.25 -18.94
CA PRO A 26 5.27 -14.55 -20.13
C PRO A 26 6.73 -14.12 -19.99
N PHE A 27 7.61 -15.00 -20.45
CA PHE A 27 9.05 -14.77 -20.46
C PHE A 27 9.43 -13.64 -21.42
N ASN A 28 10.44 -12.84 -21.05
CA ASN A 28 10.98 -11.77 -21.90
C ASN A 28 9.96 -10.72 -22.36
N PHE A 29 8.83 -10.58 -21.66
CA PHE A 29 7.84 -9.55 -21.93
C PHE A 29 8.46 -8.16 -21.82
N GLN A 30 8.25 -7.32 -22.83
CA GLN A 30 8.68 -5.92 -22.85
C GLN A 30 7.47 -5.00 -23.00
N PRO A 31 7.30 -4.01 -22.09
CA PRO A 31 6.25 -3.00 -22.20
C PRO A 31 6.47 -2.07 -23.39
N ASP A 32 5.41 -1.80 -24.16
CA ASP A 32 5.38 -0.71 -25.17
C ASP A 32 5.07 0.63 -24.49
N TRP A 33 6.11 1.38 -24.11
CA TRP A 33 5.95 2.67 -23.41
C TRP A 33 5.27 3.75 -24.25
N ASP A 34 5.24 3.63 -25.59
CA ASP A 34 4.50 4.54 -26.46
C ASP A 34 2.97 4.33 -26.35
N ASP A 35 2.55 3.15 -25.89
CA ASP A 35 1.15 2.77 -25.66
C ASP A 35 0.77 2.61 -24.18
N GLY A 36 1.59 3.16 -23.29
CA GLY A 36 1.41 3.04 -21.85
C GLY A 36 0.09 3.64 -21.33
N PRO A 37 -0.46 3.08 -20.23
CA PRO A 37 -1.69 3.57 -19.62
C PRO A 37 -1.57 5.03 -19.16
N SER A 38 -2.65 5.80 -19.34
CA SER A 38 -2.82 7.04 -18.59
C SER A 38 -2.82 6.76 -17.08
N LYS A 39 -2.12 7.61 -16.33
CA LYS A 39 -2.16 7.60 -14.85
C LYS A 39 -3.47 8.15 -14.30
N ILE A 40 -4.28 8.79 -15.15
CA ILE A 40 -5.54 9.44 -14.78
C ILE A 40 -6.68 8.79 -15.58
N LYS A 41 -7.69 8.33 -14.87
CA LYS A 41 -9.01 7.97 -15.40
C LYS A 41 -9.92 9.18 -15.38
N THR A 42 -10.77 9.32 -16.39
CA THR A 42 -11.81 10.36 -16.45
C THR A 42 -13.06 9.78 -17.06
N TYR A 43 -14.21 10.42 -16.83
CA TYR A 43 -15.47 10.07 -17.48
C TYR A 43 -15.94 11.24 -18.33
N GLY A 44 -16.14 11.01 -19.62
CA GLY A 44 -16.65 12.03 -20.54
C GLY A 44 -18.13 12.33 -20.29
N ASP A 45 -18.56 13.55 -20.62
CA ASP A 45 -19.98 13.98 -20.60
C ASP A 45 -20.69 13.77 -19.24
N VAL A 46 -19.97 14.03 -18.14
CA VAL A 46 -20.50 14.03 -16.77
C VAL A 46 -20.28 15.38 -16.09
N ILE A 47 -21.02 15.63 -15.02
CA ILE A 47 -20.84 16.82 -14.19
C ILE A 47 -19.61 16.64 -13.31
N THR A 48 -18.65 17.55 -13.46
CA THR A 48 -17.43 17.60 -12.65
C THR A 48 -17.54 18.73 -11.63
N MET A 49 -17.32 18.42 -10.35
CA MET A 49 -17.34 19.37 -9.25
C MET A 49 -15.94 19.48 -8.64
N PRO A 50 -15.31 20.66 -8.62
CA PRO A 50 -14.01 20.82 -7.99
C PRO A 50 -14.12 20.60 -6.48
N LEU A 51 -13.09 20.02 -5.88
CA LEU A 51 -12.97 19.88 -4.44
C LEU A 51 -12.17 21.05 -3.82
N PRO A 52 -12.47 21.43 -2.56
CA PRO A 52 -11.68 22.42 -1.83
C PRO A 52 -10.20 22.03 -1.77
N HIS A 53 -9.33 22.95 -2.20
CA HIS A 53 -7.87 22.72 -2.13
C HIS A 53 -7.32 23.03 -0.74
N ASP A 54 -7.90 24.03 -0.07
CA ASP A 54 -7.48 24.44 1.26
C ASP A 54 -7.80 23.34 2.28
N HIS A 55 -6.81 22.99 3.07
CA HIS A 55 -6.96 22.09 4.20
C HIS A 55 -6.28 22.70 5.43
N PRO A 56 -6.77 22.40 6.65
CA PRO A 56 -6.02 22.74 7.85
C PRO A 56 -4.65 22.04 7.84
N PRO A 57 -3.60 22.63 8.45
CA PRO A 57 -2.36 21.92 8.71
C PRO A 57 -2.65 20.56 9.37
N LEU A 58 -1.96 19.53 8.90
CA LEU A 58 -2.12 18.20 9.45
C LEU A 58 -1.18 18.05 10.65
N ARG A 59 -1.56 17.23 11.62
CA ARG A 59 -0.68 16.97 12.76
C ARG A 59 0.66 16.37 12.27
N PRO A 60 1.78 16.63 12.98
CA PRO A 60 3.06 16.02 12.69
C PRO A 60 2.96 14.49 12.61
N LEU A 61 3.75 13.88 11.72
CA LEU A 61 3.76 12.43 11.51
C LEU A 61 3.94 11.66 12.83
N ALA A 62 4.84 12.12 13.71
CA ALA A 62 5.08 11.52 15.03
C ALA A 62 3.82 11.39 15.90
N ALA A 63 2.90 12.36 15.82
CA ALA A 63 1.65 12.32 16.56
C ALA A 63 0.70 11.25 16.01
N THR A 64 0.63 11.09 14.69
CA THR A 64 -0.33 10.18 14.03
C THR A 64 -0.10 8.70 14.34
N ALA A 65 1.11 8.32 14.75
CA ALA A 65 1.45 6.95 15.13
C ALA A 65 0.86 6.52 16.49
N THR A 66 0.51 7.49 17.35
CA THR A 66 0.17 7.26 18.76
C THR A 66 -1.18 7.84 19.16
N LEU A 67 -1.84 8.59 18.26
CA LEU A 67 -3.15 9.15 18.55
C LEU A 67 -4.17 8.02 18.77
N PRO A 68 -4.98 8.11 19.83
CA PRO A 68 -6.07 7.17 20.02
C PRO A 68 -7.06 7.31 18.87
N ASP A 69 -7.88 6.28 18.72
CA ASP A 69 -9.02 6.37 17.82
C ASP A 69 -9.94 7.53 18.24
N THR A 70 -10.47 8.21 17.24
CA THR A 70 -11.29 9.41 17.41
C THR A 70 -12.67 9.19 16.80
N GLU A 71 -13.68 9.90 17.32
CA GLU A 71 -15.09 9.72 16.93
C GLU A 71 -15.68 10.98 16.29
N GLY A 72 -14.84 11.81 15.66
CA GLY A 72 -15.29 12.98 14.91
C GLY A 72 -16.06 12.57 13.65
N PRO A 73 -17.13 13.29 13.25
CA PRO A 73 -17.80 12.99 12.00
C PRO A 73 -17.01 13.55 10.80
N TRP A 74 -16.97 12.78 9.72
CA TRP A 74 -16.47 13.23 8.43
C TRP A 74 -17.34 14.36 7.86
N SER A 75 -16.70 15.19 7.06
CA SER A 75 -17.29 16.33 6.37
C SER A 75 -16.74 16.40 4.96
N PHE A 76 -17.32 17.26 4.12
CA PHE A 76 -16.83 17.47 2.77
C PHE A 76 -15.37 17.92 2.73
N THR A 77 -14.99 18.83 3.63
CA THR A 77 -13.63 19.37 3.71
C THR A 77 -12.62 18.31 4.16
N SER A 78 -12.98 17.46 5.14
CA SER A 78 -12.08 16.38 5.57
C SER A 78 -11.96 15.29 4.51
N LEU A 79 -13.03 14.98 3.77
CA LEU A 79 -12.98 14.08 2.61
C LEU A 79 -12.10 14.67 1.49
N ALA A 80 -12.27 15.94 1.14
CA ALA A 80 -11.44 16.61 0.15
C ALA A 80 -9.95 16.58 0.54
N THR A 81 -9.64 16.88 1.80
CA THR A 81 -8.28 16.79 2.35
C THR A 81 -7.70 15.38 2.21
N LEU A 82 -8.47 14.35 2.60
CA LEU A 82 -8.09 12.94 2.49
C LEU A 82 -7.73 12.59 1.04
N LEU A 83 -8.62 12.86 0.09
CA LEU A 83 -8.44 12.57 -1.32
C LEU A 83 -7.27 13.33 -1.93
N ARG A 84 -7.11 14.61 -1.57
CA ARG A 84 -6.02 15.46 -2.07
C ARG A 84 -4.67 14.92 -1.62
N MET A 85 -4.50 14.81 -0.30
CA MET A 85 -3.22 14.48 0.32
C MET A 85 -2.79 13.04 0.07
N SER A 86 -3.73 12.12 -0.14
CA SER A 86 -3.38 10.73 -0.46
C SER A 86 -3.07 10.52 -1.95
N TYR A 87 -3.97 10.95 -2.84
CA TYR A 87 -3.99 10.41 -4.21
C TYR A 87 -4.21 11.45 -5.30
N SER A 88 -4.25 12.75 -4.97
CA SER A 88 -4.07 13.79 -6.00
C SER A 88 -2.62 13.81 -6.48
N THR A 89 -2.43 14.41 -7.65
CA THR A 89 -1.10 14.84 -8.06
C THR A 89 -0.65 16.01 -7.18
N LEU A 90 0.46 15.82 -6.43
CA LEU A 90 0.98 16.80 -5.47
C LEU A 90 2.32 17.42 -5.90
N CYS A 91 3.04 16.75 -6.79
CA CYS A 91 4.32 17.25 -7.29
C CYS A 91 4.55 16.90 -8.75
N ARG A 92 5.29 17.76 -9.43
CA ARG A 92 5.82 17.59 -10.77
C ARG A 92 7.32 17.79 -10.73
N ARG A 93 8.08 16.78 -11.14
CA ARG A 93 9.55 16.81 -11.06
C ARG A 93 10.20 16.56 -12.41
N LEU A 94 11.26 17.30 -12.70
CA LEU A 94 12.20 17.04 -13.79
C LEU A 94 13.56 16.80 -13.13
N GLU A 95 13.97 15.53 -13.07
CA GLU A 95 15.22 15.10 -12.45
C GLU A 95 15.79 13.89 -13.21
N PRO A 96 17.13 13.72 -13.25
CA PRO A 96 17.73 12.50 -13.77
C PRO A 96 17.23 11.28 -13.01
N ASN A 97 16.56 10.37 -13.71
CA ASN A 97 16.06 9.14 -13.12
C ASN A 97 17.16 8.07 -13.12
N TRP A 98 17.72 7.76 -11.96
CA TRP A 98 18.77 6.74 -11.82
C TRP A 98 18.24 5.30 -11.90
N ASN A 99 16.91 5.14 -11.95
CA ASN A 99 16.22 3.85 -11.94
C ASN A 99 16.23 3.10 -13.29
N GLN A 100 16.53 3.79 -14.39
CA GLN A 100 16.48 3.26 -15.75
C GLN A 100 17.86 3.38 -16.43
N ASP A 101 17.97 2.80 -17.63
CA ASP A 101 19.20 2.73 -18.42
C ASP A 101 19.80 4.12 -18.74
N THR A 102 21.04 4.14 -19.17
CA THR A 102 21.88 5.32 -19.43
C THR A 102 21.19 6.35 -20.34
N LEU A 103 20.39 5.90 -21.32
CA LEU A 103 19.61 6.79 -22.20
C LEU A 103 18.46 7.51 -21.47
N ALA A 104 17.78 6.84 -20.54
CA ALA A 104 16.75 7.48 -19.71
C ALA A 104 17.34 8.44 -18.67
N ARG A 105 18.59 8.22 -18.24
CA ARG A 105 19.31 9.14 -17.34
C ARG A 105 19.60 10.51 -17.98
N VAL A 106 19.68 10.56 -19.32
CA VAL A 106 19.86 11.82 -20.07
C VAL A 106 18.53 12.42 -20.55
N GLY A 107 17.44 11.64 -20.54
CA GLY A 107 16.07 12.07 -20.86
C GLY A 107 15.32 12.65 -19.65
N TYR A 108 15.80 13.77 -19.11
CA TYR A 108 15.13 14.51 -18.03
C TYR A 108 13.96 15.39 -18.54
N ASP A 109 13.58 15.25 -19.81
CA ASP A 109 12.54 16.00 -20.50
C ASP A 109 11.12 15.58 -20.13
N HIS A 110 10.93 14.37 -19.60
CA HIS A 110 9.63 13.88 -19.14
C HIS A 110 9.39 14.11 -17.64
N ALA A 111 8.34 14.87 -17.31
CA ALA A 111 7.98 15.15 -15.94
C ALA A 111 7.45 13.91 -15.19
N VAL A 112 7.99 13.65 -14.01
CA VAL A 112 7.44 12.67 -13.06
C VAL A 112 6.41 13.35 -12.18
N TRP A 113 5.17 12.88 -12.27
CA TRP A 113 4.06 13.33 -11.44
C TRP A 113 3.90 12.40 -10.24
N GLY A 114 4.03 12.97 -9.04
CA GLY A 114 3.98 12.25 -7.77
C GLY A 114 2.65 12.44 -7.04
N ARG A 115 2.25 11.39 -6.29
CA ARG A 115 1.14 11.41 -5.34
C ARG A 115 1.64 11.21 -3.91
N GLY A 116 0.81 11.52 -2.92
CA GLY A 116 1.15 11.30 -1.51
C GLY A 116 1.39 9.83 -1.19
N THR A 117 0.61 8.94 -1.80
CA THR A 117 0.74 7.49 -1.70
C THR A 117 1.72 6.92 -2.73
N ALA A 118 2.62 6.03 -2.29
CA ALA A 118 3.49 5.27 -3.18
C ALA A 118 2.71 4.28 -4.04
N SER A 119 3.21 3.98 -5.25
CA SER A 119 2.62 2.97 -6.14
C SER A 119 3.72 2.21 -6.87
N GLY A 120 3.53 0.91 -7.02
CA GLY A 120 4.39 0.04 -7.80
C GLY A 120 4.63 0.60 -9.20
N GLY A 121 5.88 1.01 -9.46
CA GLY A 121 6.30 1.54 -10.75
C GLY A 121 5.75 2.91 -11.11
N GLY A 122 5.03 3.58 -10.20
CA GLY A 122 4.43 4.90 -10.43
C GLY A 122 3.33 4.91 -11.48
N LEU A 123 2.61 3.79 -11.61
CA LEU A 123 1.52 3.59 -12.59
C LEU A 123 0.14 3.97 -12.03
N TYR A 124 0.00 3.99 -10.69
CA TYR A 124 -1.19 4.44 -9.96
C TYR A 124 -2.47 3.73 -10.44
N PRO A 125 -2.60 2.42 -10.16
CA PRO A 125 -3.69 1.59 -10.67
C PRO A 125 -5.00 1.74 -9.91
N LEU A 126 -5.02 2.46 -8.79
CA LEU A 126 -6.20 2.56 -7.93
C LEU A 126 -7.15 3.62 -8.47
N GLU A 127 -8.45 3.38 -8.36
CA GLU A 127 -9.47 4.41 -8.54
C GLU A 127 -10.31 4.53 -7.28
N ILE A 128 -10.83 5.72 -7.01
CA ILE A 128 -11.59 6.02 -5.79
C ILE A 128 -12.97 6.49 -6.21
N TYR A 129 -13.99 5.79 -5.71
CA TYR A 129 -15.39 6.17 -5.89
C TYR A 129 -16.00 6.52 -4.55
N TRP A 130 -16.80 7.57 -4.51
CA TRP A 130 -17.62 7.93 -3.37
C TRP A 130 -19.07 7.60 -3.68
N VAL A 131 -19.64 6.65 -2.93
CA VAL A 131 -21.08 6.40 -2.90
C VAL A 131 -21.64 7.26 -1.78
N SER A 132 -22.35 8.31 -2.16
CA SER A 132 -22.93 9.30 -1.24
C SER A 132 -24.42 9.03 -1.07
N GLY A 133 -24.85 8.93 0.19
CA GLY A 133 -26.26 8.96 0.59
C GLY A 133 -26.75 10.37 0.90
N ALA A 134 -27.93 10.45 1.51
CA ALA A 134 -28.67 11.67 1.80
C ALA A 134 -28.02 12.59 2.86
N THR A 135 -27.16 12.08 3.74
CA THR A 135 -26.46 12.93 4.73
C THR A 135 -25.31 13.74 4.12
N GLY A 136 -24.87 13.36 2.92
CA GLY A 136 -23.80 14.04 2.19
C GLY A 136 -24.21 15.42 1.69
N PRO A 137 -23.23 16.30 1.39
CA PRO A 137 -23.48 17.65 0.85
C PRO A 137 -23.89 17.64 -0.64
N LEU A 138 -23.72 16.52 -1.33
CA LEU A 138 -24.07 16.35 -2.74
C LEU A 138 -25.33 15.49 -2.86
N LEU A 139 -25.98 15.54 -4.03
CA LEU A 139 -27.11 14.64 -4.31
C LEU A 139 -26.68 13.17 -4.10
N PRO A 140 -27.55 12.31 -3.55
CA PRO A 140 -27.24 10.89 -3.45
C PRO A 140 -26.82 10.31 -4.80
N GLY A 141 -25.76 9.50 -4.82
CA GLY A 141 -25.21 9.02 -6.08
C GLY A 141 -23.83 8.39 -5.97
N VAL A 142 -23.26 8.10 -7.13
CA VAL A 142 -21.89 7.59 -7.30
C VAL A 142 -21.03 8.67 -7.94
N TYR A 143 -19.91 8.99 -7.30
CA TYR A 143 -18.95 9.98 -7.74
C TYR A 143 -17.58 9.33 -7.92
N HIS A 144 -16.88 9.62 -9.00
CA HIS A 144 -15.51 9.20 -9.22
C HIS A 144 -14.53 10.35 -8.90
N TYR A 145 -13.46 10.06 -8.18
CA TYR A 145 -12.45 11.06 -7.85
C TYR A 145 -11.39 11.19 -8.95
N VAL A 146 -11.37 12.34 -9.63
CA VAL A 146 -10.39 12.65 -10.67
C VAL A 146 -9.09 13.15 -10.02
N THR A 147 -8.14 12.25 -9.94
CA THR A 147 -6.83 12.47 -9.30
C THR A 147 -5.96 13.56 -9.94
N GLY A 148 -6.20 13.87 -11.22
CA GLY A 148 -5.46 14.89 -11.96
C GLY A 148 -5.90 16.33 -11.67
N SER A 149 -7.18 16.54 -11.34
CA SER A 149 -7.80 17.86 -11.22
C SER A 149 -8.41 18.13 -9.85
N HIS A 150 -8.21 17.22 -8.88
CA HIS A 150 -8.81 17.27 -7.55
C HIS A 150 -10.32 17.60 -7.60
N ALA A 151 -11.08 16.73 -8.26
CA ALA A 151 -12.51 16.94 -8.53
C ALA A 151 -13.30 15.63 -8.44
N LEU A 152 -14.62 15.74 -8.31
CA LEU A 152 -15.57 14.63 -8.34
C LEU A 152 -16.37 14.65 -9.66
N GLU A 153 -16.37 13.53 -10.37
CA GLU A 153 -17.22 13.28 -11.54
C GLU A 153 -18.48 12.51 -11.13
N ARG A 154 -19.68 13.09 -11.35
CA ARG A 154 -20.94 12.42 -11.00
C ARG A 154 -21.32 11.38 -12.05
N LEU A 155 -21.20 10.11 -11.68
CA LEU A 155 -21.47 8.99 -12.57
C LEU A 155 -22.93 8.54 -12.54
N LEU A 156 -23.57 8.66 -11.38
CA LEU A 156 -24.95 8.20 -11.16
C LEU A 156 -25.64 9.05 -10.10
N VAL A 157 -26.95 9.28 -10.25
CA VAL A 157 -27.81 9.95 -9.28
C VAL A 157 -28.83 8.94 -8.74
N GLY A 158 -29.02 8.92 -7.43
CA GLY A 158 -29.87 7.97 -6.70
C GLY A 158 -29.15 7.44 -5.47
N ASP A 159 -29.90 7.04 -4.44
CA ASP A 159 -29.32 6.40 -3.26
C ASP A 159 -29.05 4.92 -3.55
N LEU A 160 -27.77 4.50 -3.49
CA LEU A 160 -27.33 3.10 -3.64
C LEU A 160 -26.68 2.56 -2.37
N THR A 161 -26.81 3.27 -1.26
CA THR A 161 -26.09 2.95 -0.01
C THR A 161 -26.50 1.60 0.55
N GLU A 162 -27.77 1.21 0.37
CA GLU A 162 -28.24 -0.12 0.77
C GLU A 162 -27.58 -1.25 -0.02
N ARG A 163 -27.28 -1.04 -1.32
CA ARG A 163 -26.53 -2.03 -2.10
C ARG A 163 -25.11 -2.21 -1.56
N VAL A 164 -24.46 -1.13 -1.09
CA VAL A 164 -23.14 -1.22 -0.44
C VAL A 164 -23.26 -1.98 0.88
N ARG A 165 -24.25 -1.64 1.73
CA ARG A 165 -24.50 -2.36 2.99
C ARG A 165 -24.73 -3.84 2.76
N ALA A 166 -25.61 -4.20 1.83
CA ALA A 166 -25.89 -5.59 1.45
C ALA A 166 -24.63 -6.32 0.93
N ALA A 167 -23.83 -5.69 0.06
CA ALA A 167 -22.58 -6.28 -0.42
C ALA A 167 -21.56 -6.51 0.71
N THR A 168 -21.57 -5.67 1.74
CA THR A 168 -20.75 -5.87 2.96
C THR A 168 -21.39 -6.82 3.98
N GLY A 169 -22.49 -7.50 3.64
CA GLY A 169 -23.22 -8.37 4.56
C GLY A 169 -23.73 -7.62 5.80
N HIS A 170 -24.14 -6.35 5.62
CA HIS A 170 -24.62 -5.46 6.66
C HIS A 170 -23.68 -5.32 7.86
N HIS A 171 -22.36 -5.32 7.60
CA HIS A 171 -21.36 -5.12 8.66
C HIS A 171 -21.67 -3.85 9.48
N PRO A 172 -21.55 -3.87 10.82
CA PRO A 172 -21.95 -2.74 11.67
C PRO A 172 -21.39 -1.38 11.23
N SER A 173 -20.10 -1.31 10.86
CA SER A 173 -19.49 -0.06 10.37
C SER A 173 -20.11 0.47 9.07
N ALA A 174 -20.65 -0.40 8.21
CA ALA A 174 -21.33 0.01 6.99
C ALA A 174 -22.78 0.46 7.27
N CYS A 175 -23.41 -0.08 8.33
CA CYS A 175 -24.77 0.28 8.73
C CYS A 175 -24.84 1.61 9.50
N GLU A 176 -23.73 2.06 10.09
CA GLU A 176 -23.63 3.33 10.84
C GLU A 176 -23.59 4.58 9.96
N THR A 177 -23.48 4.44 8.64
CA THR A 177 -23.35 5.57 7.71
C THR A 177 -24.06 5.30 6.38
N ASP A 178 -24.17 6.34 5.58
CA ASP A 178 -24.58 6.33 4.18
C ASP A 178 -23.50 6.91 3.25
N GLN A 179 -22.27 7.06 3.74
CA GLN A 179 -21.12 7.56 2.97
C GLN A 179 -20.04 6.48 2.88
N PHE A 180 -19.66 6.11 1.65
CA PHE A 180 -18.69 5.04 1.41
C PHE A 180 -17.65 5.44 0.37
N LEU A 181 -16.38 5.22 0.68
CA LEU A 181 -15.34 5.19 -0.34
C LEU A 181 -15.11 3.74 -0.79
N LEU A 182 -15.15 3.52 -2.09
CA LEU A 182 -14.81 2.26 -2.74
C LEU A 182 -13.47 2.44 -3.46
N ILE A 183 -12.50 1.58 -3.14
CA ILE A 183 -11.19 1.57 -3.80
C ILE A 183 -11.21 0.42 -4.80
N SER A 184 -11.12 0.74 -6.09
CA SER A 184 -10.93 -0.26 -7.13
C SER A 184 -9.47 -0.32 -7.59
N VAL A 185 -9.13 -1.42 -8.27
CA VAL A 185 -7.84 -1.61 -8.91
C VAL A 185 -8.04 -1.94 -10.38
N LYS A 186 -7.33 -1.22 -11.24
CA LYS A 186 -7.20 -1.53 -12.67
C LYS A 186 -6.01 -2.44 -12.90
N PHE A 187 -6.25 -3.74 -13.01
CA PHE A 187 -5.16 -4.72 -13.06
C PHE A 187 -4.24 -4.50 -14.26
N TRP A 188 -4.81 -4.20 -15.42
CA TRP A 188 -4.08 -4.01 -16.67
C TRP A 188 -3.11 -2.82 -16.64
N LYS A 189 -3.35 -1.78 -15.82
CA LYS A 189 -2.43 -0.65 -15.67
C LYS A 189 -1.07 -1.08 -15.17
N ASN A 190 -1.04 -1.95 -14.16
CA ASN A 190 0.22 -2.47 -13.64
C ASN A 190 0.70 -3.67 -14.44
N ALA A 191 -0.21 -4.49 -15.00
CA ALA A 191 0.15 -5.61 -15.86
C ALA A 191 0.91 -5.17 -17.11
N PHE A 192 0.61 -3.97 -17.63
CA PHE A 192 1.39 -3.31 -18.68
C PHE A 192 2.90 -3.36 -18.40
N LYS A 193 3.35 -3.14 -17.15
CA LYS A 193 4.78 -3.17 -16.77
C LYS A 193 5.20 -4.47 -16.11
N TYR A 194 4.33 -5.03 -15.28
CA TYR A 194 4.64 -6.11 -14.35
C TYR A 194 4.05 -7.46 -14.75
N ASN A 195 3.45 -7.57 -15.94
CA ASN A 195 2.86 -8.81 -16.45
C ASN A 195 2.03 -9.60 -15.40
N SER A 196 2.22 -10.91 -15.30
CA SER A 196 1.64 -11.78 -14.28
C SER A 196 2.00 -11.40 -12.84
N PHE A 197 3.12 -10.72 -12.60
CA PHE A 197 3.52 -10.26 -11.27
C PHE A 197 2.67 -9.07 -10.76
N ALA A 198 1.88 -8.42 -11.63
CA ALA A 198 1.12 -7.23 -11.28
C ALA A 198 0.15 -7.41 -10.10
N TYR A 199 -0.45 -8.59 -9.92
CA TYR A 199 -1.44 -8.80 -8.87
C TYR A 199 -0.84 -8.66 -7.45
N HIS A 200 0.38 -9.16 -7.23
CA HIS A 200 1.14 -8.93 -6.01
C HIS A 200 1.38 -7.43 -5.76
N VAL A 201 1.77 -6.70 -6.81
CA VAL A 201 2.08 -5.27 -6.72
C VAL A 201 0.84 -4.44 -6.38
N VAL A 202 -0.27 -4.63 -7.12
CA VAL A 202 -1.46 -3.79 -6.96
C VAL A 202 -2.18 -4.01 -5.63
N THR A 203 -2.09 -5.21 -5.06
CA THR A 203 -2.68 -5.49 -3.74
C THR A 203 -1.90 -4.80 -2.62
N GLN A 204 -0.59 -4.58 -2.80
CA GLN A 204 0.21 -3.72 -1.92
C GLN A 204 -0.11 -2.23 -2.10
N ASP A 205 -0.37 -1.78 -3.33
CA ASP A 205 -0.78 -0.38 -3.59
C ASP A 205 -2.08 -0.02 -2.82
N VAL A 206 -3.06 -0.94 -2.74
CA VAL A 206 -4.28 -0.75 -1.92
C VAL A 206 -3.91 -0.50 -0.45
N GLY A 207 -2.99 -1.29 0.08
CA GLY A 207 -2.44 -1.15 1.43
C GLY A 207 -1.79 0.20 1.69
N ALA A 208 -0.96 0.64 0.75
CA ALA A 208 -0.30 1.94 0.82
C ALA A 208 -1.32 3.09 0.88
N LEU A 209 -2.40 3.03 0.08
CA LEU A 209 -3.45 4.03 0.10
C LEU A 209 -4.21 4.01 1.43
N LEU A 210 -4.63 2.83 1.90
CA LEU A 210 -5.35 2.67 3.16
C LEU A 210 -4.55 3.17 4.37
N THR A 211 -3.23 2.94 4.40
CA THR A 211 -2.37 3.51 5.46
C THR A 211 -2.20 5.02 5.31
N SER A 212 -2.12 5.55 4.09
CA SER A 212 -2.13 7.02 3.90
C SER A 212 -3.42 7.62 4.47
N TRP A 213 -4.56 6.99 4.20
CA TRP A 213 -5.86 7.41 4.73
C TRP A 213 -5.94 7.29 6.25
N GLU A 214 -5.41 6.22 6.83
CA GLU A 214 -5.35 6.02 8.29
C GLU A 214 -4.58 7.17 8.97
N LEU A 215 -3.41 7.52 8.44
CA LEU A 215 -2.59 8.58 9.01
C LEU A 215 -3.25 9.96 8.84
N ILE A 216 -3.86 10.23 7.69
CA ILE A 216 -4.59 11.49 7.45
C ILE A 216 -5.82 11.57 8.36
N ALA A 217 -6.59 10.48 8.50
CA ALA A 217 -7.75 10.43 9.38
C ALA A 217 -7.36 10.71 10.84
N ARG A 218 -6.28 10.09 11.35
CA ARG A 218 -5.74 10.38 12.68
C ARG A 218 -5.28 11.82 12.84
N ALA A 219 -4.61 12.38 11.83
CA ALA A 219 -4.20 13.78 11.83
C ALA A 219 -5.41 14.73 11.92
N LEU A 220 -6.50 14.37 11.23
CA LEU A 220 -7.78 15.09 11.23
C LEU A 220 -8.68 14.77 12.43
N ARG A 221 -8.32 13.78 13.28
CA ARG A 221 -9.16 13.25 14.37
C ARG A 221 -10.51 12.69 13.89
N MET A 222 -10.46 11.92 12.81
CA MET A 222 -11.60 11.20 12.25
C MET A 222 -11.41 9.69 12.38
N PRO A 223 -12.48 8.91 12.62
CA PRO A 223 -12.43 7.46 12.58
C PRO A 223 -12.26 6.97 11.15
N LEU A 224 -11.43 5.96 10.96
CA LEU A 224 -11.37 5.20 9.71
C LEU A 224 -11.63 3.73 10.02
N ARG A 225 -12.52 3.08 9.27
CA ARG A 225 -12.77 1.65 9.36
C ARG A 225 -12.68 1.04 7.97
N ARG A 226 -11.98 -0.07 7.84
CA ARG A 226 -11.81 -0.79 6.58
C ARG A 226 -12.76 -1.98 6.55
N VAL A 227 -13.56 -2.10 5.51
CA VAL A 227 -14.33 -3.32 5.23
C VAL A 227 -13.65 -4.00 4.05
N MET A 228 -12.89 -5.02 4.39
CA MET A 228 -12.10 -5.82 3.45
C MET A 228 -12.85 -7.07 3.02
N TRP A 229 -13.91 -7.51 3.72
CA TRP A 229 -14.75 -8.65 3.33
C TRP A 229 -16.13 -8.20 2.82
N PHE A 230 -16.36 -8.36 1.52
CA PHE A 230 -17.58 -7.96 0.83
C PHE A 230 -17.75 -8.74 -0.48
N ALA A 231 -18.98 -8.82 -0.99
CA ALA A 231 -19.30 -9.46 -2.26
C ALA A 231 -18.77 -8.64 -3.45
N ASP A 232 -17.60 -9.02 -3.99
CA ASP A 232 -16.87 -8.25 -5.01
C ASP A 232 -17.75 -7.94 -6.24
N ARG A 233 -18.42 -8.96 -6.77
CA ARG A 233 -19.26 -8.82 -7.99
C ARG A 233 -20.42 -7.86 -7.81
N ALA A 234 -20.98 -7.76 -6.60
CA ALA A 234 -22.09 -6.85 -6.33
C ALA A 234 -21.65 -5.38 -6.40
N LEU A 235 -20.45 -5.06 -5.90
CA LEU A 235 -19.89 -3.71 -5.97
C LEU A 235 -19.34 -3.39 -7.36
N ASN A 236 -18.76 -4.38 -8.05
CA ASN A 236 -18.34 -4.21 -9.44
C ASN A 236 -19.54 -3.93 -10.35
N ASP A 237 -20.65 -4.66 -10.19
CA ASP A 237 -21.89 -4.38 -10.93
C ASP A 237 -22.43 -2.99 -10.61
N LEU A 238 -22.47 -2.58 -9.33
CA LEU A 238 -22.90 -1.23 -8.93
C LEU A 238 -22.11 -0.13 -9.66
N LEU A 239 -20.79 -0.30 -9.76
CA LEU A 239 -19.88 0.61 -10.43
C LEU A 239 -19.76 0.38 -11.96
N GLY A 240 -20.49 -0.59 -12.53
CA GLY A 240 -20.45 -0.89 -13.96
C GLY A 240 -19.09 -1.40 -14.46
N LEU A 241 -18.33 -2.07 -13.60
CA LEU A 241 -16.96 -2.50 -13.88
C LEU A 241 -16.92 -3.89 -14.52
N ASP A 242 -16.05 -4.05 -15.53
CA ASP A 242 -15.59 -5.37 -15.95
C ASP A 242 -14.67 -5.93 -14.87
N THR A 243 -15.12 -6.97 -14.17
CA THR A 243 -14.43 -7.55 -13.00
C THR A 243 -12.99 -7.97 -13.30
N LEU A 244 -12.68 -8.42 -14.53
CA LEU A 244 -11.31 -8.80 -14.88
C LEU A 244 -10.40 -7.60 -15.16
N GLY A 245 -10.95 -6.51 -15.68
CA GLY A 245 -10.21 -5.28 -15.96
C GLY A 245 -10.05 -4.36 -14.74
N GLU A 246 -11.13 -4.18 -13.97
CA GLU A 246 -11.19 -3.31 -12.80
C GLU A 246 -12.13 -3.88 -11.73
N SER A 247 -11.69 -3.92 -10.46
CA SER A 247 -12.46 -4.55 -9.39
C SER A 247 -12.27 -3.85 -8.05
N VAL A 248 -13.31 -3.80 -7.21
CA VAL A 248 -13.25 -3.20 -5.86
C VAL A 248 -12.45 -4.10 -4.92
N LEU A 249 -11.47 -3.54 -4.23
CA LEU A 249 -10.61 -4.27 -3.27
C LEU A 249 -10.78 -3.83 -1.82
N ALA A 250 -11.34 -2.64 -1.57
CA ALA A 250 -11.64 -2.17 -0.23
C ALA A 250 -12.88 -1.26 -0.20
N VAL A 251 -13.64 -1.34 0.89
CA VAL A 251 -14.74 -0.44 1.22
C VAL A 251 -14.38 0.31 2.50
N VAL A 252 -14.58 1.62 2.53
CA VAL A 252 -14.31 2.46 3.70
C VAL A 252 -15.56 3.26 4.03
N PRO A 253 -16.37 2.82 5.00
CA PRO A 253 -17.48 3.59 5.53
C PRO A 253 -16.97 4.84 6.26
N LEU A 254 -17.58 6.00 6.01
CA LEU A 254 -17.23 7.27 6.63
C LEU A 254 -18.40 7.74 7.51
N PRO A 255 -18.33 7.63 8.85
CA PRO A 255 -19.33 8.24 9.73
C PRO A 255 -19.45 9.74 9.44
N TRP A 256 -20.61 10.22 9.00
CA TRP A 256 -20.76 11.58 8.45
C TRP A 256 -21.48 12.52 9.41
N ALA A 257 -21.22 13.83 9.28
CA ALA A 257 -21.90 14.84 10.08
C ALA A 257 -23.33 15.08 9.56
N GLY A 258 -24.35 14.71 10.32
CA GLY A 258 -25.74 14.95 9.96
C GLY A 258 -26.72 14.02 10.70
N PRO A 259 -28.05 14.26 10.58
CA PRO A 259 -29.05 13.32 11.08
C PRO A 259 -28.86 11.96 10.40
N GLY A 260 -28.96 10.87 11.17
CA GLY A 260 -28.73 9.51 10.69
C GLY A 260 -29.67 9.13 9.53
N PRO A 261 -29.31 8.11 8.74
CA PRO A 261 -29.97 7.85 7.47
C PRO A 261 -31.41 7.37 7.64
N ASP A 262 -32.35 8.00 6.93
CA ASP A 262 -33.64 7.38 6.62
C ASP A 262 -33.41 6.26 5.60
N ARG A 263 -33.83 5.04 5.93
CA ARG A 263 -33.65 3.88 5.05
C ARG A 263 -34.66 3.93 3.92
N VAL A 264 -34.22 4.35 2.74
CA VAL A 264 -35.02 4.23 1.51
C VAL A 264 -34.68 2.92 0.83
N LEU A 265 -35.62 1.98 0.85
CA LEU A 265 -35.56 0.79 0.00
C LEU A 265 -35.96 1.20 -1.41
N ASN A 266 -35.07 0.97 -2.37
CA ASN A 266 -35.36 1.16 -3.79
C ASN A 266 -35.26 -0.20 -4.48
N ASP A 267 -36.36 -0.65 -5.09
CA ASP A 267 -36.42 -1.92 -5.82
C ASP A 267 -35.66 -1.86 -7.16
N ALA A 268 -35.33 -0.67 -7.64
CA ALA A 268 -34.47 -0.50 -8.81
C ALA A 268 -33.01 -0.86 -8.46
N ALA A 269 -32.34 -1.58 -9.36
CA ALA A 269 -30.90 -1.88 -9.27
C ALA A 269 -30.09 -1.03 -10.28
N PRO A 270 -30.08 0.31 -10.17
CA PRO A 270 -29.31 1.16 -11.08
C PRO A 270 -27.82 0.88 -10.91
N ARG A 271 -27.07 0.92 -12.02
CA ARG A 271 -25.61 0.82 -12.04
C ARG A 271 -25.00 1.92 -12.88
N VAL A 272 -23.74 2.23 -12.63
CA VAL A 272 -22.98 3.16 -13.49
C VAL A 272 -22.90 2.58 -14.91
N THR A 273 -23.20 3.42 -15.91
CA THR A 273 -23.12 3.07 -17.33
C THR A 273 -22.22 4.01 -18.12
N LYS A 274 -21.59 4.97 -17.43
CA LYS A 274 -20.73 5.98 -18.05
C LYS A 274 -19.43 5.32 -18.53
N PRO A 275 -19.02 5.50 -19.80
CA PRO A 275 -17.76 4.97 -20.28
C PRO A 275 -16.61 5.78 -19.69
N ALA A 276 -15.58 5.08 -19.21
CA ALA A 276 -14.35 5.72 -18.77
C ALA A 276 -13.41 5.95 -19.94
N PHE A 277 -12.72 7.09 -19.94
CA PHE A 277 -11.60 7.37 -20.80
C PHE A 277 -10.29 7.18 -20.05
N GLU A 278 -9.46 6.30 -20.61
CA GLU A 278 -8.16 5.96 -20.05
C GLU A 278 -7.27 5.43 -21.18
N ARG A 279 -6.26 6.22 -21.53
CA ARG A 279 -5.51 6.04 -22.76
C ARG A 279 -4.63 4.78 -22.73
N SER A 280 -4.88 3.87 -23.67
CA SER A 280 -3.98 2.85 -24.23
C SER A 280 -4.68 2.34 -25.50
N ARG A 281 -3.96 2.15 -26.62
CA ARG A 281 -4.54 1.59 -27.85
C ARG A 281 -4.87 0.12 -27.65
N THR A 282 -4.02 -0.61 -26.93
CA THR A 282 -4.16 -2.04 -26.64
C THR A 282 -4.10 -2.30 -25.15
N VAL A 283 -5.24 -2.66 -24.55
CA VAL A 283 -5.28 -3.15 -23.16
C VAL A 283 -4.73 -4.57 -23.11
N ILE A 284 -3.67 -4.78 -22.33
CA ILE A 284 -3.02 -6.08 -22.15
C ILE A 284 -3.46 -6.69 -20.82
N SER A 285 -3.97 -7.92 -20.86
CA SER A 285 -4.24 -8.75 -19.68
C SER A 285 -3.40 -10.03 -19.72
N PHE A 286 -3.31 -10.71 -18.57
CA PHE A 286 -2.57 -11.96 -18.45
C PHE A 286 -3.44 -13.00 -17.73
N PRO A 287 -3.56 -14.23 -18.26
CA PRO A 287 -4.42 -15.26 -17.67
C PRO A 287 -4.13 -15.55 -16.19
N THR A 288 -2.87 -15.47 -15.77
CA THR A 288 -2.49 -15.66 -14.36
C THR A 288 -3.12 -14.60 -13.46
N VAL A 289 -3.11 -13.33 -13.86
CA VAL A 289 -3.73 -12.24 -13.09
C VAL A 289 -5.23 -12.44 -13.00
N GLU A 290 -5.88 -12.78 -14.12
CA GLU A 290 -7.31 -13.04 -14.18
C GLU A 290 -7.72 -14.22 -13.28
N LYS A 291 -6.99 -15.35 -13.36
CA LYS A 291 -7.25 -16.54 -12.54
C LYS A 291 -7.12 -16.26 -11.05
N VAL A 292 -6.04 -15.60 -10.63
CA VAL A 292 -5.81 -15.25 -9.22
C VAL A 292 -6.83 -14.22 -8.75
N HIS A 293 -7.23 -13.28 -9.62
CA HIS A 293 -8.28 -12.32 -9.30
C HIS A 293 -9.62 -13.00 -9.04
N LEU A 294 -10.05 -13.87 -9.97
CA LEU A 294 -11.29 -14.64 -9.87
C LEU A 294 -11.30 -15.54 -8.64
N ALA A 295 -10.19 -16.24 -8.40
CA ALA A 295 -10.04 -17.13 -7.24
C ALA A 295 -10.14 -16.38 -5.91
N ALA A 296 -9.84 -15.08 -5.86
CA ALA A 296 -9.88 -14.28 -4.64
C ALA A 296 -11.21 -13.52 -4.43
N LEU A 297 -12.18 -13.64 -5.33
CA LEU A 297 -13.50 -13.01 -5.18
C LEU A 297 -14.28 -13.66 -4.04
N VAL A 298 -14.99 -12.85 -3.27
CA VAL A 298 -15.97 -13.31 -2.29
C VAL A 298 -17.35 -13.21 -2.92
N ASP A 299 -18.13 -14.28 -2.82
CA ASP A 299 -19.48 -14.33 -3.36
C ASP A 299 -20.51 -13.79 -2.34
N ALA A 300 -21.67 -13.37 -2.84
CA ALA A 300 -22.76 -12.95 -1.98
C ALA A 300 -23.20 -14.10 -1.06
N GLY A 301 -23.26 -13.83 0.25
CA GLY A 301 -23.62 -14.83 1.26
C GLY A 301 -22.46 -15.72 1.74
N GLU A 302 -21.25 -15.58 1.18
CA GLU A 302 -20.07 -16.25 1.71
C GLU A 302 -19.74 -15.70 3.12
N ALA A 303 -19.58 -16.60 4.09
CA ALA A 303 -19.39 -16.24 5.48
C ALA A 303 -18.10 -15.44 5.70
N ARG A 304 -18.21 -14.33 6.44
CA ARG A 304 -17.04 -13.56 6.90
C ARG A 304 -16.25 -14.41 7.91
N PRO A 305 -14.91 -14.47 7.81
CA PRO A 305 -14.06 -15.09 8.82
C PRO A 305 -14.27 -14.44 10.19
N ASP A 306 -14.22 -15.23 11.26
CA ASP A 306 -14.18 -14.69 12.62
C ASP A 306 -12.89 -13.85 12.78
N PRO A 307 -13.00 -12.56 13.15
CA PRO A 307 -11.84 -11.70 13.35
C PRO A 307 -10.82 -12.27 14.32
N GLU A 308 -11.23 -13.05 15.32
CA GLU A 308 -10.28 -13.68 16.27
C GLU A 308 -9.35 -14.69 15.60
N VAL A 309 -9.77 -15.29 14.48
CA VAL A 309 -8.94 -16.23 13.72
C VAL A 309 -7.74 -15.52 13.06
N ALA A 310 -7.82 -14.20 12.84
CA ALA A 310 -6.69 -13.40 12.33
C ALA A 310 -5.43 -13.55 13.17
N ARG A 311 -5.57 -13.75 14.49
CA ARG A 311 -4.43 -13.95 15.40
C ARG A 311 -3.63 -15.21 15.06
N SER A 312 -4.25 -16.23 14.45
CA SER A 312 -3.53 -17.44 14.03
C SER A 312 -2.54 -17.18 12.88
N ALA A 313 -2.79 -16.14 12.09
CA ALA A 313 -1.93 -15.68 11.01
C ALA A 313 -0.80 -14.74 11.47
N ALA A 314 -0.83 -14.30 12.72
CA ALA A 314 0.20 -13.45 13.28
C ALA A 314 1.57 -14.17 13.33
N PRO A 315 2.68 -13.46 13.07
CA PRO A 315 3.99 -14.03 13.30
C PRO A 315 4.25 -14.39 14.77
N PRO A 316 5.21 -15.29 15.07
CA PRO A 316 5.53 -15.66 16.44
C PRO A 316 5.87 -14.45 17.31
N ALA A 317 5.32 -14.42 18.53
CA ALA A 317 5.63 -13.38 19.49
C ALA A 317 7.11 -13.42 19.88
N ALA A 318 7.67 -12.25 20.18
CA ALA A 318 9.02 -12.16 20.73
C ALA A 318 9.07 -12.84 22.11
N PRO A 319 10.23 -13.43 22.50
CA PRO A 319 10.43 -13.90 23.87
C PRO A 319 10.13 -12.79 24.89
N PRO A 320 9.53 -13.11 26.05
CA PRO A 320 9.08 -12.11 27.01
C PRO A 320 10.23 -11.38 27.71
N ALA A 321 11.37 -12.05 27.89
CA ALA A 321 12.56 -11.47 28.50
C ALA A 321 13.59 -11.06 27.43
N ALA A 322 14.29 -9.96 27.68
CA ALA A 322 15.36 -9.51 26.81
C ALA A 322 16.52 -10.50 26.80
N ARG A 323 16.99 -10.82 25.60
CA ARG A 323 18.20 -11.62 25.39
C ARG A 323 19.42 -10.70 25.51
N PRO A 324 20.52 -11.15 26.13
CA PRO A 324 21.73 -10.32 26.31
C PRO A 324 22.33 -9.78 25.00
N GLN A 325 22.08 -10.46 23.88
CA GLN A 325 22.61 -10.12 22.56
C GLN A 325 21.80 -9.04 21.81
N GLU A 326 20.65 -8.63 22.33
CA GLU A 326 19.84 -7.61 21.68
C GLU A 326 20.53 -6.24 21.65
N VAL A 327 20.35 -5.54 20.54
CA VAL A 327 20.87 -4.19 20.33
C VAL A 327 19.72 -3.20 20.56
N PRO A 328 19.66 -2.52 21.72
CA PRO A 328 18.65 -1.49 21.94
C PRO A 328 18.86 -0.34 20.97
N LEU A 329 17.78 0.13 20.33
CA LEU A 329 17.84 1.32 19.49
C LEU A 329 17.68 2.57 20.36
N PRO A 330 18.41 3.66 20.06
CA PRO A 330 18.21 4.92 20.77
C PRO A 330 16.81 5.46 20.49
N PRO A 331 16.32 6.43 21.29
CA PRO A 331 15.08 7.12 20.99
C PRO A 331 15.04 7.58 19.52
N PRO A 332 13.94 7.29 18.78
CA PRO A 332 13.81 7.69 17.39
C PRO A 332 14.02 9.18 17.18
N VAL A 333 14.54 9.55 16.01
CA VAL A 333 14.47 10.94 15.57
C VAL A 333 13.02 11.44 15.58
N GLU A 334 12.84 12.70 15.96
CA GLU A 334 11.51 13.29 15.98
C GLU A 334 10.97 13.44 14.55
N LEU A 335 9.88 12.73 14.25
CA LEU A 335 9.17 12.83 12.96
C LEU A 335 8.23 14.04 12.97
N GLY A 336 8.78 15.22 13.23
CA GLY A 336 8.04 16.47 13.46
C GLY A 336 7.46 17.14 12.21
N MET A 337 7.74 16.61 11.02
CA MET A 337 7.20 17.12 9.75
C MET A 337 5.66 17.00 9.74
N ASP A 338 4.98 18.06 9.30
CA ASP A 338 3.54 18.04 9.01
C ASP A 338 3.22 16.89 8.04
N LEU A 339 2.15 16.14 8.29
CA LEU A 339 1.83 14.96 7.48
C LEU A 339 1.55 15.31 6.00
N GLY A 340 0.90 16.44 5.72
CA GLY A 340 0.64 16.91 4.36
C GLY A 340 1.95 17.26 3.65
N GLU A 341 2.87 17.89 4.36
CA GLU A 341 4.23 18.13 3.86
C GLU A 341 5.00 16.82 3.61
N ALA A 342 4.92 15.85 4.53
CA ALA A 342 5.55 14.55 4.36
C ALA A 342 4.99 13.81 3.14
N LEU A 343 3.67 13.81 2.93
CA LEU A 343 3.01 13.23 1.76
C LEU A 343 3.45 13.93 0.46
N ALA A 344 3.50 15.26 0.45
CA ALA A 344 3.91 16.03 -0.73
C ALA A 344 5.41 15.85 -1.09
N LYS A 345 6.29 15.74 -0.08
CA LYS A 345 7.74 15.55 -0.26
C LYS A 345 8.13 14.09 -0.50
N ARG A 346 7.28 13.13 -0.13
CA ARG A 346 7.57 11.70 -0.21
C ARG A 346 7.96 11.33 -1.64
N ARG A 347 9.10 10.69 -1.79
CA ARG A 347 9.59 10.16 -3.06
C ARG A 347 10.35 8.86 -2.88
N SER A 348 10.44 8.10 -3.96
CA SER A 348 11.31 6.93 -4.04
C SER A 348 12.71 7.37 -4.45
N ALA A 349 13.73 6.82 -3.79
CA ALA A 349 15.13 7.16 -4.01
C ALA A 349 15.62 6.79 -5.42
N PHE A 350 15.01 5.78 -6.06
CA PHE A 350 15.26 5.40 -7.46
C PHE A 350 16.75 5.25 -7.81
N GLY A 351 17.53 4.61 -6.93
CA GLY A 351 18.97 4.40 -7.12
C GLY A 351 19.86 5.55 -6.64
N GLY A 352 19.27 6.68 -6.23
CA GLY A 352 19.94 7.90 -5.77
C GLY A 352 20.53 7.83 -4.36
N PHE A 353 21.16 6.71 -3.97
CA PHE A 353 21.80 6.57 -2.66
C PHE A 353 23.25 7.08 -2.64
N ALA A 354 23.66 7.61 -1.50
CA ALA A 354 25.01 8.01 -1.15
C ALA A 354 25.52 7.16 0.02
N ALA A 355 26.79 6.75 -0.03
CA ALA A 355 27.39 5.89 1.00
C ALA A 355 27.75 6.64 2.30
N ALA A 356 27.85 7.97 2.25
CA ALA A 356 28.27 8.81 3.37
C ALA A 356 27.40 10.08 3.47
N PRO A 357 27.11 10.56 4.69
CA PRO A 357 27.37 9.90 5.97
C PRO A 357 26.55 8.60 6.13
N PRO A 358 26.90 7.70 7.07
CA PRO A 358 26.06 6.53 7.34
C PRO A 358 24.67 6.94 7.83
N LEU A 359 23.73 6.00 7.77
CA LEU A 359 22.45 6.14 8.48
C LEU A 359 22.73 6.06 9.98
N THR A 360 21.96 6.76 10.82
CA THR A 360 22.08 6.63 12.28
C THR A 360 21.11 5.57 12.81
N ALA A 361 21.43 4.98 13.96
CA ALA A 361 20.52 4.06 14.65
C ALA A 361 19.14 4.70 14.98
N ALA A 362 19.11 5.99 15.33
CA ALA A 362 17.88 6.73 15.64
C ALA A 362 16.98 6.93 14.40
N GLU A 363 17.58 7.17 13.23
CA GLU A 363 16.84 7.27 11.97
C GLU A 363 16.29 5.91 11.54
N LEU A 364 17.11 4.85 11.61
CA LEU A 364 16.64 3.48 11.35
C LEU A 364 15.48 3.12 12.29
N GLY A 365 15.66 3.35 13.59
CA GLY A 365 14.64 3.08 14.60
C GLY A 365 13.35 3.85 14.37
N GLY A 366 13.41 5.12 13.97
CA GLY A 366 12.22 5.90 13.63
C GLY A 366 11.45 5.35 12.44
N VAL A 367 12.14 4.93 11.38
CA VAL A 367 11.51 4.30 10.22
C VAL A 367 10.88 2.96 10.59
N LEU A 368 11.60 2.09 11.30
CA LEU A 368 11.09 0.77 11.72
C LEU A 368 9.87 0.91 12.64
N ARG A 369 9.95 1.78 13.64
CA ARG A 369 8.84 2.04 14.57
C ARG A 369 7.60 2.51 13.83
N MET A 370 7.74 3.51 12.96
CA MET A 370 6.61 4.04 12.20
C MET A 370 6.02 3.03 11.22
N ALA A 371 6.86 2.25 10.53
CA ALA A 371 6.40 1.16 9.67
C ALA A 371 5.55 0.17 10.47
N THR A 372 6.05 -0.32 11.61
CA THR A 372 5.31 -1.28 12.44
C THR A 372 4.05 -0.70 13.08
N ALA A 373 3.99 0.62 13.32
CA ALA A 373 2.79 1.28 13.83
C ALA A 373 1.62 1.25 12.82
N ALA A 374 1.91 1.08 11.52
CA ALA A 374 0.91 0.96 10.47
C ALA A 374 0.08 -0.35 10.54
N ARG A 375 0.49 -1.30 11.40
CA ARG A 375 -0.26 -2.54 11.69
C ARG A 375 -1.46 -2.30 12.60
N HIS A 376 -1.48 -1.19 13.31
CA HIS A 376 -2.63 -0.78 14.10
C HIS A 376 -3.60 -0.06 13.18
N TYR A 377 -4.68 -0.73 12.78
CA TYR A 377 -5.78 -0.15 12.02
C TYR A 377 -7.07 -0.91 12.32
N ARG A 378 -8.22 -0.27 12.09
CA ARG A 378 -9.52 -0.91 12.28
C ARG A 378 -10.01 -1.52 10.98
N ALA A 379 -10.26 -2.82 10.98
CA ALA A 379 -10.85 -3.54 9.86
C ALA A 379 -11.84 -4.60 10.33
N ASP A 380 -12.77 -5.00 9.47
CA ASP A 380 -13.74 -6.09 9.72
C ASP A 380 -13.09 -7.49 9.83
N ILE A 381 -11.83 -7.61 9.45
CA ILE A 381 -11.04 -8.85 9.46
C ILE A 381 -10.13 -8.99 10.69
N HIS A 382 -10.10 -8.01 11.59
CA HIS A 382 -9.27 -8.01 12.79
C HIS A 382 -10.09 -7.74 14.05
N PRO A 383 -9.67 -8.26 15.23
CA PRO A 383 -10.29 -7.88 16.48
C PRO A 383 -10.20 -6.36 16.70
N ALA A 384 -11.28 -5.74 17.15
CA ALA A 384 -11.35 -4.29 17.32
C ALA A 384 -10.41 -3.76 18.43
N ALA A 385 -10.14 -4.57 19.46
CA ALA A 385 -9.36 -4.16 20.63
C ALA A 385 -7.85 -4.33 20.44
N ASP A 386 -7.43 -5.41 19.77
CA ASP A 386 -6.04 -5.70 19.48
C ASP A 386 -5.96 -6.49 18.15
N PRO A 387 -5.79 -5.80 17.00
CA PRO A 387 -5.81 -6.46 15.71
C PRO A 387 -4.69 -7.51 15.55
N GLY A 388 -3.60 -7.40 16.32
CA GLY A 388 -2.38 -8.18 16.17
C GLY A 388 -1.67 -7.93 14.83
N PRO A 389 -0.34 -8.05 14.75
CA PRO A 389 0.37 -7.87 13.49
C PRO A 389 0.26 -9.12 12.60
N LEU A 390 0.01 -8.97 11.30
CA LEU A 390 0.20 -10.05 10.31
C LEU A 390 1.64 -10.09 9.75
N THR A 391 2.42 -9.05 10.06
CA THR A 391 3.76 -8.81 9.49
C THR A 391 4.84 -8.59 10.55
N ARG A 392 6.07 -8.95 10.19
CA ARG A 392 7.32 -8.65 10.93
C ARG A 392 8.31 -7.90 10.03
N LEU A 393 9.30 -7.29 10.68
CA LEU A 393 10.40 -6.61 10.01
C LEU A 393 11.71 -7.30 10.35
N PHE A 394 12.38 -7.83 9.34
CA PHE A 394 13.78 -8.20 9.39
C PHE A 394 14.62 -7.09 8.77
N VAL A 395 15.88 -6.96 9.18
CA VAL A 395 16.78 -5.90 8.74
C VAL A 395 18.16 -6.47 8.49
N MET A 396 18.67 -6.32 7.26
CA MET A 396 20.10 -6.42 6.97
C MET A 396 20.73 -5.06 7.17
N VAL A 397 21.54 -4.92 8.22
CA VAL A 397 22.28 -3.70 8.56
C VAL A 397 23.65 -3.74 7.89
N HIS A 398 24.01 -2.66 7.20
CA HIS A 398 25.31 -2.53 6.53
C HIS A 398 26.06 -1.24 6.93
N ARG A 399 25.45 -0.06 6.77
CA ARG A 399 26.07 1.25 7.05
C ARG A 399 25.21 2.07 8.00
N VAL A 400 25.03 1.54 9.22
CA VAL A 400 24.27 2.20 10.29
C VAL A 400 25.19 2.50 11.46
N ALA A 401 25.44 3.78 11.73
CA ALA A 401 26.24 4.20 12.87
C ALA A 401 25.58 3.75 14.18
N GLY A 402 26.35 3.03 15.00
CA GLY A 402 25.91 2.50 16.30
C GLY A 402 25.22 1.14 16.25
N VAL A 403 25.06 0.52 15.08
CA VAL A 403 24.53 -0.84 14.94
C VAL A 403 25.52 -1.70 14.16
N PRO A 404 25.99 -2.84 14.69
CA PRO A 404 26.89 -3.73 13.96
C PRO A 404 26.28 -4.22 12.64
N THR A 405 27.13 -4.46 11.64
CA THR A 405 26.72 -5.10 10.38
C THR A 405 26.22 -6.52 10.65
N GLY A 406 25.03 -6.85 10.15
CA GLY A 406 24.41 -8.15 10.41
C GLY A 406 22.94 -8.25 10.02
N GLY A 407 22.35 -9.42 10.26
CA GLY A 407 20.91 -9.66 10.15
C GLY A 407 20.23 -9.53 11.51
N TYR A 408 19.06 -8.91 11.52
CA TYR A 408 18.30 -8.65 12.74
C TYR A 408 16.81 -8.82 12.50
N VAL A 409 16.05 -9.15 13.56
CA VAL A 409 14.61 -8.94 13.61
C VAL A 409 14.31 -7.75 14.51
N TYR A 410 13.44 -6.85 14.06
CA TYR A 410 13.04 -5.69 14.85
C TYR A 410 11.94 -6.08 15.85
N LEU A 411 12.11 -5.64 17.09
CA LEU A 411 11.21 -5.89 18.21
C LEU A 411 10.48 -4.58 18.60
N PRO A 412 9.23 -4.37 18.16
CA PRO A 412 8.56 -3.07 18.29
C PRO A 412 8.32 -2.64 19.74
N GLU A 413 7.85 -3.57 20.58
CA GLU A 413 7.52 -3.28 21.99
C GLU A 413 8.74 -2.87 22.82
N ARG A 414 9.92 -3.35 22.44
CA ARG A 414 11.17 -3.11 23.17
C ARG A 414 12.08 -2.11 22.47
N HIS A 415 11.67 -1.64 21.30
CA HIS A 415 12.45 -0.78 20.42
C HIS A 415 13.91 -1.25 20.27
N ALA A 416 14.08 -2.52 19.91
CA ALA A 416 15.38 -3.18 19.84
C ALA A 416 15.52 -4.02 18.57
N LEU A 417 16.77 -4.30 18.19
CA LEU A 417 17.12 -5.25 17.14
C LEU A 417 17.67 -6.52 17.78
N ASP A 418 17.04 -7.63 17.46
CA ASP A 418 17.44 -8.93 17.97
C ASP A 418 18.25 -9.67 16.89
N PRO A 419 19.54 -9.98 17.12
CA PRO A 419 20.39 -10.60 16.11
C PRO A 419 19.84 -11.92 15.60
N VAL A 420 19.89 -12.07 14.28
CA VAL A 420 19.75 -13.34 13.59
C VAL A 420 21.14 -13.83 13.25
N GLU A 421 21.42 -15.10 13.54
CA GLU A 421 22.69 -15.71 13.15
C GLU A 421 22.78 -15.74 11.63
N ILE A 422 23.81 -15.12 11.06
CA ILE A 422 24.05 -15.15 9.61
C ILE A 422 25.44 -15.73 9.37
N ASP A 423 25.64 -16.31 8.19
CA ASP A 423 26.94 -16.81 7.76
C ASP A 423 28.02 -15.72 7.96
N PRO A 424 29.14 -16.01 8.65
CA PRO A 424 30.25 -15.08 8.80
C PRO A 424 30.75 -14.49 7.47
N ASP A 425 30.74 -15.27 6.39
CA ASP A 425 31.14 -14.81 5.06
C ASP A 425 30.17 -13.75 4.50
N VAL A 426 28.86 -13.95 4.70
CA VAL A 426 27.84 -12.94 4.36
C VAL A 426 28.04 -11.66 5.16
N ARG A 427 28.40 -11.77 6.45
CA ARG A 427 28.67 -10.61 7.29
C ARG A 427 29.92 -9.85 6.83
N GLU A 428 31.00 -10.55 6.55
CA GLU A 428 32.28 -9.99 6.10
C GLU A 428 32.15 -9.34 4.72
N HIS A 429 31.44 -9.99 3.80
CA HIS A 429 31.23 -9.55 2.42
C HIS A 429 29.84 -8.95 2.18
N MET A 430 29.27 -8.26 3.17
CA MET A 430 27.92 -7.69 3.12
C MET A 430 27.61 -6.90 1.83
N PRO A 431 28.46 -5.99 1.30
CA PRO A 431 28.17 -5.29 0.05
C PRO A 431 27.97 -6.23 -1.14
N SER A 432 28.83 -7.25 -1.27
CA SER A 432 28.78 -8.24 -2.34
C SER A 432 27.52 -9.10 -2.21
N PHE A 433 27.16 -9.51 -0.99
CA PHE A 433 25.92 -10.24 -0.72
C PHE A 433 24.69 -9.42 -1.12
N LEU A 434 24.59 -8.17 -0.65
CA LEU A 434 23.46 -7.31 -0.95
C LEU A 434 23.35 -7.10 -2.46
N GLN A 435 24.44 -6.71 -3.13
CA GLN A 435 24.41 -6.47 -4.57
C GLN A 435 24.14 -7.75 -5.38
N GLY A 436 24.70 -8.89 -4.98
CA GLY A 436 24.52 -10.18 -5.64
C GLY A 436 23.11 -10.77 -5.48
N SER A 437 22.38 -10.36 -4.44
CA SER A 437 20.99 -10.75 -4.21
C SER A 437 19.96 -9.80 -4.87
N TYR A 438 20.41 -8.83 -5.68
CA TYR A 438 19.54 -7.87 -6.38
C TYR A 438 19.60 -8.05 -7.89
N PHE A 439 18.46 -8.41 -8.50
CA PHE A 439 18.40 -8.78 -9.92
C PHE A 439 18.37 -7.61 -10.90
N LEU A 440 18.30 -6.37 -10.41
CA LEU A 440 18.20 -5.18 -11.23
C LEU A 440 19.46 -4.33 -11.08
N THR A 441 19.78 -3.55 -12.11
CA THR A 441 21.02 -2.75 -12.18
C THR A 441 20.81 -1.27 -11.81
N ASN A 442 19.62 -0.95 -11.29
CA ASN A 442 19.14 0.40 -10.99
C ASN A 442 19.50 0.90 -9.59
N TYR A 443 19.91 0.03 -8.67
CA TYR A 443 20.41 0.41 -7.34
C TYR A 443 21.83 -0.13 -7.15
N ASN A 444 22.67 0.70 -6.52
CA ASN A 444 23.94 0.26 -5.96
C ASN A 444 23.73 0.00 -4.47
N LEU A 445 23.70 -1.28 -4.08
CA LEU A 445 23.37 -1.69 -2.72
C LEU A 445 24.51 -1.55 -1.72
N ASP A 446 25.76 -1.40 -2.17
CA ASP A 446 26.87 -1.00 -1.30
C ASP A 446 26.63 0.39 -0.68
N ARG A 447 25.82 1.24 -1.33
CA ARG A 447 25.48 2.58 -0.82
C ARG A 447 24.27 2.59 0.12
N VAL A 448 23.61 1.47 0.30
CA VAL A 448 22.41 1.37 1.14
C VAL A 448 22.83 1.16 2.61
N GLY A 449 22.18 1.89 3.52
CA GLY A 449 22.44 1.79 4.96
C GLY A 449 21.86 0.51 5.55
N ALA A 450 20.59 0.23 5.23
CA ALA A 450 19.89 -0.97 5.67
C ALA A 450 18.89 -1.45 4.62
N VAL A 451 18.70 -2.76 4.54
CA VAL A 451 17.62 -3.40 3.79
C VAL A 451 16.62 -3.96 4.79
N VAL A 452 15.43 -3.38 4.83
CA VAL A 452 14.32 -3.85 5.66
C VAL A 452 13.49 -4.82 4.83
N ALA A 453 13.34 -6.05 5.29
CA ALA A 453 12.46 -7.05 4.70
C ALA A 453 11.15 -7.12 5.51
N ILE A 454 10.03 -6.90 4.84
CA ILE A 454 8.70 -7.09 5.40
C ILE A 454 8.30 -8.54 5.16
N THR A 455 8.06 -9.27 6.24
CA THR A 455 7.73 -10.70 6.22
C THR A 455 6.31 -10.96 6.70
N ALA A 456 5.70 -12.05 6.23
CA ALA A 456 4.38 -12.50 6.67
C ALA A 456 4.23 -14.03 6.53
N ARG A 457 3.24 -14.60 7.22
CA ARG A 457 2.93 -16.04 7.20
C ARG A 457 1.81 -16.35 6.21
N LEU A 458 2.16 -16.78 4.99
CA LEU A 458 1.20 -16.96 3.89
C LEU A 458 0.14 -18.03 4.21
N ASP A 459 0.58 -19.23 4.56
CA ASP A 459 -0.32 -20.36 4.77
C ASP A 459 -1.28 -20.15 5.94
N PRO A 460 -0.83 -19.67 7.11
CA PRO A 460 -1.72 -19.25 8.18
C PRO A 460 -2.73 -18.18 7.77
N ALA A 461 -2.35 -17.20 6.95
CA ALA A 461 -3.30 -16.19 6.46
C ALA A 461 -4.32 -16.76 5.48
N LEU A 462 -3.91 -17.70 4.60
CA LEU A 462 -4.84 -18.41 3.72
C LEU A 462 -5.77 -19.33 4.51
N ALA A 463 -5.32 -19.90 5.63
CA ALA A 463 -6.16 -20.67 6.53
C ALA A 463 -7.16 -19.77 7.29
N ALA A 464 -6.73 -18.59 7.74
CA ALA A 464 -7.55 -17.66 8.49
C ALA A 464 -8.59 -16.94 7.63
N PHE A 465 -8.19 -16.47 6.45
CA PHE A 465 -9.00 -15.60 5.60
C PHE A 465 -9.41 -16.26 4.27
N GLY A 466 -9.18 -17.56 4.14
CA GLY A 466 -9.43 -18.30 2.91
C GLY A 466 -8.70 -17.71 1.71
N LYS A 467 -9.36 -17.77 0.55
CA LYS A 467 -8.87 -17.23 -0.73
C LYS A 467 -8.55 -15.73 -0.70
N ARG A 468 -9.08 -14.95 0.25
CA ARG A 468 -8.82 -13.50 0.35
C ARG A 468 -7.54 -13.16 1.13
N GLY A 469 -6.97 -14.14 1.85
CA GLY A 469 -5.82 -13.91 2.73
C GLY A 469 -4.62 -13.26 2.06
N TYR A 470 -4.37 -13.57 0.78
CA TYR A 470 -3.27 -12.96 0.04
C TYR A 470 -3.46 -11.46 -0.22
N ARG A 471 -4.70 -10.99 -0.50
CA ARG A 471 -4.97 -9.54 -0.63
C ARG A 471 -4.77 -8.82 0.69
N ILE A 472 -5.22 -9.45 1.78
CA ILE A 472 -5.12 -8.91 3.15
C ILE A 472 -3.65 -8.76 3.57
N LEU A 473 -2.85 -9.81 3.41
CA LEU A 473 -1.42 -9.76 3.70
C LEU A 473 -0.70 -8.68 2.89
N ASN A 474 -0.94 -8.64 1.57
CA ASN A 474 -0.31 -7.62 0.73
C ASN A 474 -0.75 -6.20 1.10
N ALA A 475 -2.01 -6.00 1.48
CA ALA A 475 -2.47 -4.69 1.94
C ALA A 475 -1.75 -4.27 3.23
N GLU A 476 -1.51 -5.17 4.18
CA GLU A 476 -0.71 -4.81 5.36
C GLU A 476 0.75 -4.50 4.97
N VAL A 477 1.37 -5.35 4.14
CA VAL A 477 2.75 -5.15 3.64
C VAL A 477 2.92 -3.78 2.96
N GLY A 478 2.01 -3.42 2.06
CA GLY A 478 2.01 -2.11 1.39
C GLY A 478 1.78 -0.95 2.37
N GLY A 479 1.00 -1.18 3.42
CA GLY A 479 0.81 -0.24 4.51
C GLY A 479 2.10 0.06 5.28
N LEU A 480 2.86 -0.98 5.66
CA LEU A 480 4.18 -0.82 6.32
C LEU A 480 5.14 -0.05 5.41
N ALA A 481 5.15 -0.36 4.11
CA ALA A 481 6.00 0.32 3.15
C ALA A 481 5.68 1.82 3.03
N GLN A 482 4.40 2.18 2.94
CA GLN A 482 3.99 3.59 2.88
C GLN A 482 4.36 4.35 4.16
N ALA A 483 4.11 3.75 5.34
CA ALA A 483 4.51 4.37 6.59
C ALA A 483 6.03 4.53 6.71
N GLY A 484 6.80 3.53 6.26
CA GLY A 484 8.26 3.60 6.17
C GLY A 484 8.75 4.72 5.23
N TYR A 485 8.10 4.90 4.07
CA TYR A 485 8.39 6.01 3.15
C TYR A 485 8.14 7.38 3.79
N LEU A 486 7.03 7.56 4.49
CA LEU A 486 6.70 8.83 5.15
C LEU A 486 7.65 9.11 6.31
N ALA A 487 7.98 8.09 7.11
CA ALA A 487 8.95 8.21 8.19
C ALA A 487 10.34 8.58 7.67
N ALA A 488 10.80 7.92 6.61
CA ALA A 488 12.08 8.23 5.99
C ALA A 488 12.10 9.67 5.46
N THR A 489 11.02 10.10 4.81
CA THR A 489 10.87 11.48 4.32
C THR A 489 10.94 12.50 5.46
N ALA A 490 10.20 12.27 6.55
CA ALA A 490 10.21 13.13 7.73
C ALA A 490 11.57 13.15 8.45
N ALA A 491 12.30 12.05 8.42
CA ALA A 491 13.64 11.92 8.99
C ALA A 491 14.78 12.41 8.07
N GLY A 492 14.49 12.87 6.85
CA GLY A 492 15.53 13.23 5.87
C GLY A 492 16.34 12.04 5.33
N VAL A 493 15.76 10.84 5.39
CA VAL A 493 16.32 9.58 4.91
C VAL A 493 15.73 9.26 3.53
N SER A 494 16.56 8.76 2.63
CA SER A 494 16.08 8.23 1.35
C SER A 494 15.57 6.81 1.52
N CYS A 495 14.43 6.52 0.88
CA CYS A 495 13.78 5.22 0.92
C CYS A 495 13.48 4.72 -0.51
N GLY A 496 13.64 3.42 -0.75
CA GLY A 496 13.26 2.78 -2.00
C GLY A 496 12.66 1.40 -1.74
N ALA A 497 11.35 1.27 -1.96
CA ALA A 497 10.68 -0.03 -1.98
C ALA A 497 11.09 -0.81 -3.23
N VAL A 498 11.52 -2.05 -3.04
CA VAL A 498 11.97 -2.92 -4.13
C VAL A 498 11.38 -4.31 -3.98
N LEU A 499 11.01 -4.87 -5.12
CA LEU A 499 10.58 -6.26 -5.28
C LEU A 499 11.63 -7.10 -6.01
N GLY A 500 12.77 -6.51 -6.36
CA GLY A 500 13.84 -7.12 -7.16
C GLY A 500 14.95 -7.80 -6.36
N LEU A 501 14.81 -7.90 -5.04
CA LEU A 501 15.71 -8.69 -4.20
C LEU A 501 15.28 -10.17 -4.23
N ASP A 502 16.24 -11.07 -4.07
CA ASP A 502 16.03 -12.51 -4.05
C ASP A 502 15.40 -12.98 -2.74
N ASN A 503 14.07 -13.14 -2.73
CA ASN A 503 13.33 -13.64 -1.58
C ASN A 503 13.89 -14.98 -1.06
N VAL A 504 14.35 -15.88 -1.95
CA VAL A 504 14.90 -17.19 -1.54
C VAL A 504 16.20 -17.00 -0.76
N THR A 505 17.10 -16.14 -1.24
CA THR A 505 18.34 -15.82 -0.52
C THR A 505 18.06 -15.19 0.85
N TYR A 506 17.15 -14.22 0.91
CA TYR A 506 16.83 -13.54 2.17
C TYR A 506 16.07 -14.44 3.16
N ASN A 507 15.20 -15.33 2.68
CA ASN A 507 14.54 -16.32 3.54
C ASN A 507 15.56 -17.25 4.19
N GLY A 508 16.55 -17.74 3.43
CA GLY A 508 17.64 -18.57 3.98
C GLY A 508 18.49 -17.83 5.01
N VAL A 509 18.92 -16.60 4.71
CA VAL A 509 19.74 -15.79 5.65
C VAL A 509 18.98 -15.46 6.94
N PHE A 510 17.66 -15.32 6.89
CA PHE A 510 16.82 -15.09 8.07
C PHE A 510 16.31 -16.38 8.74
N HIS A 511 16.75 -17.57 8.30
CA HIS A 511 16.28 -18.87 8.79
C HIS A 511 14.76 -19.05 8.70
N LEU A 512 14.17 -18.52 7.63
CA LEU A 512 12.74 -18.66 7.33
C LEU A 512 12.47 -19.91 6.48
N ASP A 513 13.50 -20.51 5.90
CA ASP A 513 13.39 -21.78 5.18
C ASP A 513 12.85 -22.89 6.10
N GLY A 514 11.86 -23.65 5.62
CA GLY A 514 11.18 -24.67 6.43
C GLY A 514 10.16 -24.12 7.45
N THR A 515 10.03 -22.79 7.57
CA THR A 515 8.92 -22.14 8.31
C THR A 515 7.78 -21.78 7.36
N ASP A 516 6.70 -21.20 7.90
CA ASP A 516 5.57 -20.64 7.13
C ASP A 516 5.69 -19.13 6.86
N GLU A 517 6.79 -18.49 7.28
CA GLU A 517 7.05 -17.06 7.10
C GLU A 517 7.89 -16.82 5.83
N ARG A 518 7.54 -15.80 5.05
CA ARG A 518 8.23 -15.43 3.79
C ARG A 518 8.44 -13.93 3.71
N THR A 519 9.48 -13.49 3.01
CA THR A 519 9.68 -12.09 2.62
C THR A 519 8.68 -11.71 1.51
N PHE A 520 7.99 -10.57 1.65
CA PHE A 520 7.00 -10.07 0.68
C PHE A 520 7.47 -8.81 -0.05
N LEU A 521 8.12 -7.89 0.66
CA LEU A 521 8.56 -6.60 0.12
C LEU A 521 9.79 -6.13 0.88
N PHE A 522 10.66 -5.38 0.21
CA PHE A 522 11.85 -4.81 0.81
C PHE A 522 11.85 -3.28 0.73
N LEU A 523 12.36 -2.62 1.76
CA LEU A 523 12.67 -1.19 1.77
C LEU A 523 14.18 -1.00 1.90
N LEU A 524 14.76 -0.29 0.94
CA LEU A 524 16.14 0.19 1.00
C LEU A 524 16.16 1.53 1.74
N LEU A 525 16.96 1.66 2.79
CA LEU A 525 17.13 2.88 3.57
C LEU A 525 18.57 3.36 3.50
N GLY A 526 18.78 4.66 3.29
CA GLY A 526 20.12 5.23 3.22
C GLY A 526 20.10 6.74 3.01
N ARG A 527 21.27 7.34 2.77
CA ARG A 527 21.36 8.76 2.44
C ARG A 527 21.04 9.00 0.97
N GLY A 528 20.34 10.09 0.69
CA GLY A 528 20.17 10.58 -0.67
C GLY A 528 21.42 11.29 -1.17
N ARG A 529 21.60 11.36 -2.48
CA ARG A 529 22.59 12.25 -3.09
C ARG A 529 22.22 13.71 -2.82
N THR A 530 23.18 14.52 -2.40
CA THR A 530 22.99 15.93 -2.03
C THR A 530 23.21 16.91 -3.19
N ALA A 531 23.87 16.47 -4.27
CA ALA A 531 24.09 17.25 -5.48
C ALA A 531 23.35 16.61 -6.66
N SER A 532 22.24 17.21 -7.05
CA SER A 532 21.46 16.84 -8.23
C SER A 532 20.96 18.10 -8.93
N ALA A 533 20.97 18.08 -10.27
CA ALA A 533 20.30 19.09 -11.08
C ALA A 533 18.80 18.75 -11.13
N GLU A 534 18.03 19.26 -10.16
CA GLU A 534 16.60 18.98 -10.02
C GLU A 534 15.78 20.27 -10.23
N LEU A 535 14.71 20.18 -11.02
CA LEU A 535 13.61 21.16 -11.01
C LEU A 535 12.41 20.48 -10.34
N ASP A 536 12.14 20.86 -9.08
CA ASP A 536 11.00 20.37 -8.29
C ASP A 536 9.92 21.46 -8.24
N TYR A 537 8.77 21.22 -8.88
CA TYR A 537 7.58 22.08 -8.79
C TYR A 537 6.51 21.41 -7.95
N ARG A 538 6.12 22.07 -6.85
CA ARG A 538 5.12 21.57 -5.89
C ARG A 538 3.80 22.29 -6.12
N LEU A 539 2.70 21.52 -6.16
CA LEU A 539 1.37 21.95 -6.63
C LEU A 539 0.42 22.30 -5.49
#